data_AF-A0A2G0Y8N7-F1
#
_entry.id   AF-A0A2G0Y8N7-F1
#
_cell.length_a   1.000
_cell.length_b   1.000
_cell.length_c   1.000
_cell.angle_alpha   90.00
_cell.angle_beta   90.00
_cell.angle_gamma   90.00
#
_symmetry.space_group_name_H-M   'P 1'
#
loop_
_entity.id
_entity.type
_entity.pdbx_description
1 polymer ?
#
loop_
_entity_poly.entity_id
_entity_poly.type
_entity_poly.pdbx_seq_one_letter_code
_entity_poly.pdbx_strand_id
1 'polypeptide(L)'
;MSIISNQPRAPHPIHTTEPPSDAQSAGRDRGPDGTSPTRTAISEFIREKSLRELHAFITPENVIELLRNPSSKKNAEVLKKINDLLTAQSINSLLRGPYAKENGKILTELASLFTDKINNDLLTIGEEVLKRMKDENEERRYNMYYQLISVGTDGDNGVLNLITEWQHTMDSLQRGFQQSDKTAGIFLEVGSRLSKSRISKNADG
;
A
#
# COMPACT_ATOMS: atom_id res chain seq x y z
N MET A 1 9.31 65.71 14.86
CA MET A 1 8.08 65.78 15.65
C MET A 1 7.86 64.43 16.30
N SER A 2 7.32 64.41 17.50
CA SER A 2 7.55 63.38 18.50
C SER A 2 6.28 62.58 18.82
N ILE A 3 6.47 61.32 19.24
CA ILE A 3 5.67 60.45 20.16
C ILE A 3 4.25 60.02 19.64
N ILE A 4 3.62 58.85 19.88
CA ILE A 4 3.55 57.89 21.02
C ILE A 4 3.07 56.50 20.48
N SER A 5 3.87 55.43 20.63
CA SER A 5 3.71 54.27 21.55
C SER A 5 2.28 53.84 21.92
N ASN A 6 1.95 52.55 21.78
CA ASN A 6 1.28 51.81 22.86
C ASN A 6 1.31 50.30 22.63
N GLN A 7 1.96 49.62 23.57
CA GLN A 7 1.95 48.17 23.81
C GLN A 7 0.90 47.85 24.92
N PRO A 8 0.71 46.58 25.37
CA PRO A 8 -0.59 45.95 25.58
C PRO A 8 -1.05 45.90 27.06
N ARG A 9 -2.29 45.46 27.33
CA ARG A 9 -2.77 45.16 28.69
C ARG A 9 -3.53 43.82 28.77
N ALA A 10 -3.02 42.95 29.64
CA ALA A 10 -3.76 42.06 30.55
C ALA A 10 -3.19 42.32 31.97
N PRO A 11 -3.65 41.73 33.11
CA PRO A 11 -4.82 40.88 33.43
C PRO A 11 -5.54 41.28 34.77
N HIS A 12 -6.47 40.41 35.24
CA HIS A 12 -6.99 40.20 36.64
C HIS A 12 -8.35 40.86 37.06
N PRO A 13 -9.02 40.43 38.18
CA PRO A 13 -9.40 39.08 38.64
C PRO A 13 -10.82 38.97 39.32
N ILE A 14 -11.31 37.73 39.49
CA ILE A 14 -12.12 37.11 40.58
C ILE A 14 -13.40 37.80 41.11
N HIS A 15 -14.53 37.08 41.09
CA HIS A 15 -15.40 36.99 42.26
C HIS A 15 -16.01 35.58 42.42
N THR A 16 -15.59 34.94 43.51
CA THR A 16 -16.12 33.74 44.14
C THR A 16 -17.49 34.04 44.76
N THR A 17 -18.44 33.11 44.61
CA THR A 17 -19.48 32.81 45.61
C THR A 17 -19.98 31.38 45.42
N GLU A 18 -19.68 30.54 46.40
CA GLU A 18 -20.32 29.26 46.74
C GLU A 18 -20.84 29.42 48.19
N PRO A 19 -21.70 28.55 48.77
CA PRO A 19 -23.01 28.02 48.39
C PRO A 19 -24.09 28.40 49.45
N PRO A 20 -25.27 27.74 49.47
CA PRO A 20 -25.50 26.93 50.67
C PRO A 20 -25.97 25.50 50.38
N SER A 21 -25.40 24.62 51.19
CA SER A 21 -25.70 23.21 51.40
C SER A 21 -26.95 23.08 52.27
N ASP A 22 -27.88 22.20 51.92
CA ASP A 22 -28.55 21.29 52.87
C ASP A 22 -29.26 20.11 52.19
N ALA A 23 -28.95 18.92 52.74
CA ALA A 23 -29.72 17.67 52.82
C ALA A 23 -29.96 16.76 51.58
N GLN A 24 -28.99 15.83 51.40
CA GLN A 24 -29.11 14.35 51.32
C GLN A 24 -30.43 13.68 50.83
N SER A 25 -30.34 12.77 49.84
CA SER A 25 -30.39 11.32 50.08
C SER A 25 -30.18 10.46 48.82
N ALA A 26 -29.29 9.48 48.97
CA ALA A 26 -29.20 8.17 48.32
C ALA A 26 -29.68 7.97 46.87
N GLY A 27 -28.71 7.80 45.97
CA GLY A 27 -28.88 7.11 44.69
C GLY A 27 -27.53 6.67 44.16
N ARG A 28 -27.02 5.52 44.64
CA ARG A 28 -26.02 4.77 43.89
C ARG A 28 -26.65 4.44 42.54
N ASP A 29 -26.09 4.95 41.45
CA ASP A 29 -26.14 4.17 40.22
C ASP A 29 -24.80 4.26 39.47
N ARG A 30 -24.16 3.10 39.42
CA ARG A 30 -23.00 2.82 38.58
C ARG A 30 -23.54 2.64 37.16
N GLY A 31 -23.43 3.68 36.33
CA GLY A 31 -23.59 3.56 34.89
C GLY A 31 -22.23 3.27 34.23
N PRO A 32 -22.09 2.19 33.44
CA PRO A 32 -20.80 1.62 33.06
C PRO A 32 -20.12 2.36 31.91
N ASP A 33 -18.80 2.27 31.88
CA ASP A 33 -17.95 2.59 30.74
C ASP A 33 -18.53 2.00 29.44
N GLY A 34 -19.11 2.88 28.62
CA GLY A 34 -19.62 2.59 27.30
C GLY A 34 -18.49 2.44 26.28
N THR A 35 -17.64 1.42 26.42
CA THR A 35 -16.91 0.89 25.25
C THR A 35 -17.94 0.29 24.30
N SER A 36 -18.37 1.06 23.30
CA SER A 36 -19.33 0.65 22.27
C SER A 36 -18.90 -0.66 21.59
N PRO A 37 -19.55 -1.81 21.90
CA PRO A 37 -19.21 -3.11 21.30
C PRO A 37 -19.51 -3.11 19.79
N THR A 38 -20.50 -2.33 19.38
CA THR A 38 -21.03 -2.27 18.01
C THR A 38 -20.02 -1.75 16.99
N ARG A 39 -19.23 -0.72 17.33
CA ARG A 39 -18.26 -0.13 16.40
C ARG A 39 -17.07 -1.06 16.17
N THR A 40 -16.63 -1.76 17.21
CA THR A 40 -15.55 -2.74 17.14
C THR A 40 -15.98 -3.97 16.33
N ALA A 41 -17.18 -4.52 16.59
CA ALA A 41 -17.71 -5.65 15.86
C ALA A 41 -17.89 -5.37 14.35
N ILE A 42 -18.39 -4.18 13.99
CA ILE A 42 -18.50 -3.76 12.58
C ILE A 42 -17.11 -3.67 11.94
N SER A 43 -16.10 -3.13 12.64
CA SER A 43 -14.73 -3.02 12.12
C SER A 43 -14.03 -4.37 11.95
N GLU A 44 -14.38 -5.36 12.77
CA GLU A 44 -13.84 -6.72 12.71
C GLU A 44 -14.46 -7.47 11.53
N PHE A 45 -15.78 -7.39 11.37
CA PHE A 45 -16.51 -7.97 10.23
C PHE A 45 -16.04 -7.39 8.88
N ILE A 46 -15.86 -6.07 8.79
CA ILE A 46 -15.36 -5.44 7.55
C ILE A 46 -13.94 -5.91 7.20
N ARG A 47 -13.07 -6.08 8.21
CA ARG A 47 -11.69 -6.56 8.00
C ARG A 47 -11.66 -8.02 7.57
N GLU A 48 -12.47 -8.86 8.19
CA GLU A 48 -12.60 -10.26 7.81
C GLU A 48 -13.10 -10.40 6.37
N LYS A 49 -14.18 -9.68 6.02
CA LYS A 49 -14.69 -9.65 4.63
C LYS A 49 -13.60 -9.18 3.65
N SER A 50 -12.86 -8.14 4.01
CA SER A 50 -11.76 -7.61 3.20
C SER A 50 -10.64 -8.62 3.01
N LEU A 51 -10.36 -9.47 4.02
CA LEU A 51 -9.36 -10.54 3.95
C LEU A 51 -9.79 -11.64 2.99
N ARG A 52 -11.06 -12.07 3.06
CA ARG A 52 -11.62 -13.06 2.14
C ARG A 52 -11.65 -12.56 0.70
N GLU A 53 -12.08 -11.31 0.50
CA GLU A 53 -12.05 -10.66 -0.82
C GLU A 53 -10.62 -10.55 -1.36
N LEU A 54 -9.66 -10.20 -0.50
CA LEU A 54 -8.26 -10.15 -0.90
C LEU A 54 -7.76 -11.54 -1.29
N HIS A 55 -8.07 -12.56 -0.50
CA HIS A 55 -7.67 -13.94 -0.79
C HIS A 55 -8.24 -14.45 -2.12
N ALA A 56 -9.52 -14.18 -2.39
CA ALA A 56 -10.15 -14.54 -3.65
C ALA A 56 -9.52 -13.83 -4.87
N PHE A 57 -9.00 -12.62 -4.67
CA PHE A 57 -8.34 -11.85 -5.73
C PHE A 57 -6.88 -12.27 -5.92
N ILE A 58 -6.17 -12.58 -4.84
CA ILE A 58 -4.72 -12.82 -4.85
C ILE A 58 -4.45 -14.27 -5.27
N THR A 59 -4.47 -14.49 -6.58
CA THR A 59 -4.06 -15.73 -7.25
C THR A 59 -2.66 -15.59 -7.85
N PRO A 60 -1.96 -16.70 -8.14
CA PRO A 60 -0.74 -16.70 -8.95
C PRO A 60 -0.73 -15.76 -10.14
N GLU A 61 -1.78 -15.79 -10.97
CA GLU A 61 -1.89 -15.03 -12.21
C GLU A 61 -2.07 -13.54 -11.92
N ASN A 62 -2.88 -13.20 -10.91
CA ASN A 62 -3.11 -11.82 -10.53
C ASN A 62 -1.88 -11.19 -9.86
N VAL A 63 -1.05 -11.98 -9.15
CA VAL A 63 0.24 -11.52 -8.64
C VAL A 63 1.19 -11.18 -9.78
N ILE A 64 1.23 -12.01 -10.84
CA ILE A 64 2.01 -11.73 -12.05
C ILE A 64 1.52 -10.44 -12.73
N GLU A 65 0.20 -10.25 -12.86
CA GLU A 65 -0.40 -9.01 -13.39
C GLU A 65 -0.03 -7.77 -12.55
N LEU A 66 -0.04 -7.90 -11.22
CA LEU A 66 0.37 -6.83 -10.30
C LEU A 66 1.85 -6.46 -10.48
N LEU A 67 2.71 -7.45 -10.71
CA LEU A 67 4.14 -7.25 -10.97
C LEU A 67 4.40 -6.68 -12.37
N ARG A 68 3.64 -7.09 -13.39
CA ARG A 68 3.80 -6.59 -14.77
C ARG A 68 3.28 -5.17 -14.95
N ASN A 69 2.15 -4.82 -14.34
CA ASN A 69 1.47 -3.53 -14.51
C ASN A 69 1.15 -2.83 -13.18
N PRO A 70 2.15 -2.54 -12.35
CA PRO A 70 1.94 -2.04 -10.99
C PRO A 70 1.32 -0.64 -10.92
N SER A 71 1.52 0.18 -11.95
CA SER A 71 1.01 1.56 -12.04
C SER A 71 -0.41 1.67 -12.58
N SER A 72 -1.03 0.58 -13.03
CA SER A 72 -2.43 0.64 -13.42
C SER A 72 -3.29 1.01 -12.21
N LYS A 73 -4.32 1.84 -12.40
CA LYS A 73 -5.16 2.33 -11.31
C LYS A 73 -5.71 1.19 -10.44
N LYS A 74 -6.19 0.12 -11.09
CA LYS A 74 -6.71 -1.09 -10.44
C LYS A 74 -5.63 -1.78 -9.60
N ASN A 75 -4.42 -1.94 -10.15
CA ASN A 75 -3.34 -2.63 -9.46
C ASN A 75 -2.79 -1.81 -8.29
N ALA A 76 -2.65 -0.50 -8.45
CA ALA A 76 -2.26 0.41 -7.37
C ALA A 76 -3.26 0.37 -6.20
N GLU A 77 -4.58 0.32 -6.48
CA GLU A 77 -5.62 0.18 -5.45
C GLU A 77 -5.51 -1.16 -4.71
N VAL A 78 -5.24 -2.26 -5.42
CA VAL A 78 -5.04 -3.58 -4.81
C VAL A 78 -3.78 -3.60 -3.94
N LEU A 79 -2.66 -3.08 -4.42
CA LEU A 79 -1.40 -3.01 -3.64
C LEU A 79 -1.58 -2.18 -2.36
N LYS A 80 -2.36 -1.10 -2.43
CA LYS A 80 -2.73 -0.33 -1.24
C LYS A 80 -3.58 -1.17 -0.28
N LYS A 81 -4.60 -1.87 -0.78
CA LYS A 81 -5.46 -2.75 0.05
C LYS A 81 -4.64 -3.83 0.75
N ILE A 82 -3.65 -4.42 0.08
CA ILE A 82 -2.71 -5.38 0.67
C ILE A 82 -1.94 -4.74 1.82
N ASN A 83 -1.33 -3.57 1.59
CA ASN A 83 -0.54 -2.88 2.60
C ASN A 83 -1.35 -2.46 3.83
N ASP A 84 -2.57 -1.96 3.63
CA ASP A 84 -3.44 -1.49 4.70
C ASP A 84 -4.01 -2.67 5.52
N LEU A 85 -4.36 -3.76 4.85
CA LEU A 85 -4.99 -4.92 5.49
C LEU A 85 -3.97 -5.84 6.17
N LEU A 86 -2.76 -5.99 5.62
CA LEU A 86 -1.73 -6.91 6.09
C LEU A 86 -0.61 -6.20 6.88
N THR A 87 -1.00 -5.20 7.67
CA THR A 87 -0.14 -4.63 8.71
C THR A 87 -0.02 -5.59 9.90
N ALA A 88 1.07 -5.51 10.67
CA ALA A 88 1.24 -6.36 11.86
C ALA A 88 0.09 -6.21 12.86
N GLN A 89 -0.45 -4.99 13.02
CA GLN A 89 -1.59 -4.74 13.90
C GLN A 89 -2.87 -5.41 13.36
N SER A 90 -3.17 -5.23 12.07
CA SER A 90 -4.35 -5.83 11.43
C SER A 90 -4.28 -7.36 11.47
N ILE A 91 -3.12 -7.96 11.19
CA ILE A 91 -2.88 -9.40 11.28
C ILE A 91 -3.17 -9.89 12.71
N ASN A 92 -2.62 -9.23 13.73
CA ASN A 92 -2.86 -9.61 15.12
C ASN A 92 -4.34 -9.50 15.52
N SER A 93 -5.07 -8.51 14.99
CA SER A 93 -6.52 -8.41 15.19
C SER A 93 -7.28 -9.52 14.48
N LEU A 94 -6.93 -9.87 13.24
CA LEU A 94 -7.58 -10.95 12.48
C LEU A 94 -7.37 -12.34 13.12
N LEU A 95 -6.26 -12.51 13.82
CA LEU A 95 -5.92 -13.72 14.58
C LEU A 95 -6.53 -13.74 16.00
N ARG A 96 -7.35 -12.75 16.36
CA ARG A 96 -8.05 -12.64 17.64
C ARG A 96 -9.54 -12.43 17.35
N GLY A 97 -10.35 -13.45 17.57
CA GLY A 97 -11.78 -13.36 17.31
C GLY A 97 -12.40 -14.71 16.97
N PRO A 98 -13.72 -14.76 16.73
CA PRO A 98 -14.44 -16.00 16.47
C PRO A 98 -13.97 -16.72 15.20
N TYR A 99 -13.39 -15.99 14.24
CA TYR A 99 -12.89 -16.52 12.96
C TYR A 99 -11.36 -16.65 12.91
N ALA A 100 -10.66 -16.54 14.04
CA ALA A 100 -9.19 -16.53 14.09
C ALA A 100 -8.55 -17.73 13.37
N LYS A 101 -9.15 -18.92 13.51
CA LYS A 101 -8.65 -20.15 12.88
C LYS A 101 -8.74 -20.11 11.35
N GLU A 102 -9.85 -19.62 10.82
CA GLU A 102 -10.05 -19.51 9.37
C GLU A 102 -9.19 -18.40 8.78
N ASN A 103 -9.14 -17.24 9.44
CA ASN A 103 -8.26 -16.14 9.08
C ASN A 103 -6.78 -16.58 9.08
N GLY A 104 -6.37 -17.40 10.05
CA GLY A 104 -5.03 -17.96 10.11
C GLY A 104 -4.68 -18.83 8.89
N LYS A 105 -5.62 -19.64 8.40
CA LYS A 105 -5.41 -20.42 7.17
C LYS A 105 -5.21 -19.51 5.96
N ILE A 106 -6.10 -18.55 5.76
CA ILE A 106 -6.02 -17.57 4.67
C ILE A 106 -4.69 -16.81 4.71
N LEU A 107 -4.28 -16.33 5.89
CA LEU A 107 -3.02 -15.61 6.06
C LEU A 107 -1.79 -16.49 5.78
N THR A 108 -1.87 -17.80 6.06
CA THR A 108 -0.80 -18.76 5.74
C THR A 108 -0.69 -19.01 4.24
N GLU A 109 -1.83 -19.18 3.57
CA GLU A 109 -1.89 -19.35 2.11
C GLU A 109 -1.33 -18.13 1.38
N LEU A 110 -1.73 -16.92 1.83
CA LEU A 110 -1.15 -15.66 1.34
C LEU A 110 0.35 -15.55 1.61
N ALA A 111 0.82 -16.03 2.77
CA ALA A 111 2.24 -15.99 3.09
C ALA A 111 3.07 -16.84 2.10
N SER A 112 2.67 -18.09 1.87
CA SER A 112 3.38 -18.98 0.94
C SER A 112 3.36 -18.44 -0.49
N LEU A 113 2.22 -17.88 -0.92
CA LEU A 113 2.15 -17.22 -2.23
C LEU A 113 3.15 -16.06 -2.32
N PHE A 114 3.26 -15.25 -1.26
CA PHE A 114 4.14 -14.08 -1.25
C PHE A 114 5.63 -14.36 -1.02
N THR A 115 5.99 -15.49 -0.40
CA THR A 115 7.40 -15.84 -0.16
C THR A 115 7.97 -16.79 -1.20
N ASP A 116 7.22 -17.83 -1.55
CA ASP A 116 7.76 -18.97 -2.30
C ASP A 116 7.58 -18.77 -3.81
N LYS A 117 6.44 -18.17 -4.20
CA LYS A 117 6.09 -17.98 -5.61
C LYS A 117 6.64 -16.68 -6.18
N ILE A 118 6.62 -15.62 -5.38
CA ILE A 118 7.02 -14.28 -5.83
C ILE A 118 8.50 -14.19 -6.18
N ASN A 119 9.41 -14.86 -5.47
CA ASN A 119 10.84 -14.80 -5.81
C ASN A 119 11.14 -15.38 -7.21
N ASN A 120 10.51 -16.51 -7.57
CA ASN A 120 10.68 -17.13 -8.89
C ASN A 120 9.95 -16.35 -9.99
N ASP A 121 8.72 -15.89 -9.71
CA ASP A 121 7.94 -15.11 -10.66
C ASP A 121 8.59 -13.74 -10.93
N LEU A 122 9.21 -13.11 -9.93
CA LEU A 122 9.92 -11.84 -10.11
C LEU A 122 11.14 -11.94 -10.99
N LEU A 123 11.94 -12.98 -10.79
CA LEU A 123 13.12 -13.21 -11.59
C LEU A 123 12.71 -13.43 -13.05
N THR A 124 11.65 -14.22 -13.27
CA THR A 124 11.07 -14.44 -14.60
C THR A 124 10.52 -13.16 -15.22
N ILE A 125 9.73 -12.36 -14.48
CA ILE A 125 9.18 -11.09 -14.97
C ILE A 125 10.29 -10.08 -15.24
N GLY A 126 11.32 -10.04 -14.40
CA GLY A 126 12.50 -9.20 -14.60
C GLY A 126 13.26 -9.58 -15.86
N GLU A 127 13.44 -10.88 -16.13
CA GLU A 127 14.02 -11.39 -17.37
C GLU A 127 13.16 -11.06 -18.59
N GLU A 128 11.83 -11.20 -18.51
CA GLU A 128 10.89 -10.83 -19.59
C GLU A 128 10.95 -9.33 -19.90
N VAL A 129 10.97 -8.48 -18.87
CA VAL A 129 11.08 -7.02 -19.03
C VAL A 129 12.44 -6.66 -19.63
N LEU A 130 13.53 -7.24 -19.12
CA LEU A 130 14.87 -7.03 -19.67
C LEU A 130 14.97 -7.48 -21.13
N LYS A 131 14.34 -8.62 -21.47
CA LYS A 131 14.28 -9.11 -22.84
C LYS A 131 13.51 -8.15 -23.74
N ARG A 132 12.31 -7.71 -23.35
CA ARG A 132 11.54 -6.69 -24.10
C ARG A 132 12.35 -5.41 -24.29
N MET A 133 13.01 -4.91 -23.24
CA MET A 133 13.88 -3.73 -23.34
C MET A 133 15.01 -3.94 -24.36
N LYS A 134 15.63 -5.12 -24.41
CA LYS A 134 16.67 -5.44 -25.39
C LYS A 134 16.10 -5.53 -26.81
N ASP A 135 15.00 -6.25 -27.00
CA ASP A 135 14.35 -6.48 -28.29
C ASP A 135 13.86 -5.14 -28.90
N GLU A 136 13.15 -4.33 -28.11
CA GLU A 136 12.66 -3.00 -28.54
C GLU A 136 13.82 -2.03 -28.82
N ASN A 137 14.89 -2.08 -28.01
CA ASN A 137 16.08 -1.27 -28.25
C ASN A 137 16.78 -1.66 -29.55
N GLU A 138 16.89 -2.95 -29.82
CA GLU A 138 17.52 -3.47 -31.02
C GLU A 138 16.70 -3.13 -32.27
N GLU A 139 15.39 -3.36 -32.25
CA GLU A 139 14.48 -3.00 -33.35
C GLU A 139 14.51 -1.49 -33.65
N ARG A 140 14.44 -0.65 -32.61
CA ARG A 140 14.46 0.80 -32.80
C ARG A 140 15.80 1.30 -33.31
N ARG A 141 16.91 0.70 -32.85
CA ARG A 141 18.25 0.99 -33.36
C ARG A 141 18.36 0.64 -34.85
N TYR A 142 17.84 -0.51 -35.29
CA TYR A 142 17.79 -0.86 -36.71
C TYR A 142 16.94 0.14 -37.52
N ASN A 143 15.74 0.49 -37.02
CA ASN A 143 14.90 1.50 -37.68
C ASN A 143 15.59 2.85 -37.82
N MET A 144 16.30 3.29 -36.79
CA MET A 144 17.08 4.52 -36.83
C MET A 144 18.19 4.45 -37.89
N TYR A 145 18.93 3.34 -37.98
CA TYR A 145 19.93 3.15 -39.04
C TYR A 145 19.29 3.20 -40.44
N TYR A 146 18.15 2.55 -40.65
CA TYR A 146 17.44 2.59 -41.94
C TYR A 146 16.96 3.99 -42.29
N GLN A 147 16.48 4.76 -41.33
CA GLN A 147 16.03 6.15 -41.56
C GLN A 147 17.22 7.09 -41.81
N LEU A 148 18.34 6.91 -41.13
CA LEU A 148 19.58 7.65 -41.40
C LEU A 148 20.13 7.37 -42.81
N ILE A 149 20.04 6.12 -43.28
CA ILE A 149 20.47 5.72 -44.62
C ILE A 149 19.47 6.17 -45.70
N SER A 150 18.17 6.18 -45.42
CA SER A 150 17.12 6.43 -46.42
C SER A 150 16.70 7.90 -46.57
N VAL A 151 16.84 8.74 -45.52
CA VAL A 151 16.32 10.12 -45.54
C VAL A 151 17.35 11.13 -46.05
N GLY A 152 18.64 10.79 -46.16
CA GLY A 152 19.66 11.68 -46.70
C GLY A 152 19.66 13.06 -46.02
N THR A 153 19.97 13.15 -44.72
CA THR A 153 20.31 14.37 -43.96
C THR A 153 19.48 15.66 -44.11
N ASP A 154 18.35 15.70 -44.81
CA ASP A 154 17.67 16.96 -45.16
C ASP A 154 16.74 17.51 -44.05
N GLY A 155 17.06 17.21 -42.78
CA GLY A 155 16.48 17.94 -41.67
C GLY A 155 16.96 17.44 -40.32
N ASP A 156 17.86 18.19 -39.69
CA ASP A 156 18.40 17.95 -38.33
C ASP A 156 17.30 17.65 -37.29
N ASN A 157 16.07 18.16 -37.51
CA ASN A 157 14.92 17.95 -36.63
C ASN A 157 14.36 16.52 -36.66
N GLY A 158 14.48 15.79 -37.77
CA GLY A 158 13.96 14.42 -37.89
C GLY A 158 14.72 13.43 -37.02
N VAL A 159 16.06 13.52 -37.04
CA VAL A 159 16.94 12.66 -36.22
C VAL A 159 16.80 12.99 -34.73
N LEU A 160 16.72 14.27 -34.36
CA LEU A 160 16.54 14.69 -32.96
C LEU A 160 15.19 14.24 -32.38
N ASN A 161 14.11 14.27 -33.18
CA ASN A 161 12.80 13.76 -32.74
C ASN A 161 12.84 12.25 -32.49
N LEU A 162 13.49 11.48 -33.37
CA LEU A 162 13.63 10.03 -33.19
C LEU A 162 14.43 9.66 -31.92
N ILE A 163 15.51 10.40 -31.65
CA ILE A 163 16.31 10.23 -30.43
C ILE A 163 15.47 10.56 -29.19
N THR A 164 14.69 11.65 -29.23
CA THR A 164 13.84 12.08 -28.10
C THR A 164 12.72 11.08 -27.81
N GLU A 165 12.06 10.56 -28.85
CA GLU A 165 11.05 9.50 -28.71
C GLU A 165 11.65 8.23 -28.09
N TRP A 166 12.85 7.82 -28.54
CA TRP A 166 13.54 6.67 -27.97
C TRP A 166 13.90 6.86 -26.50
N GLN A 167 14.44 8.04 -26.13
CA GLN A 167 14.72 8.38 -24.73
C GLN A 167 13.45 8.27 -23.89
N HIS A 168 12.32 8.81 -24.36
CA HIS A 168 11.04 8.68 -23.67
C HIS A 168 10.57 7.24 -23.50
N THR A 169 10.71 6.39 -24.53
CA THR A 169 10.37 4.97 -24.43
C THR A 169 11.25 4.27 -23.40
N MET A 170 12.57 4.49 -23.43
CA MET A 170 13.51 3.90 -22.47
C MET A 170 13.24 4.34 -21.03
N ASP A 171 12.97 5.63 -20.82
CA ASP A 171 12.57 6.16 -19.52
C ASP A 171 11.26 5.53 -19.03
N SER A 172 10.32 5.24 -19.94
CA SER A 172 9.05 4.58 -19.59
C SER A 172 9.27 3.12 -19.15
N LEU A 173 10.10 2.37 -19.88
CA LEU A 173 10.44 0.99 -19.57
C LEU A 173 11.22 0.88 -18.27
N GLN A 174 12.23 1.74 -18.07
CA GLN A 174 13.01 1.78 -16.83
C GLN A 174 12.11 2.10 -15.63
N ARG A 175 11.18 3.05 -15.77
CA ARG A 175 10.20 3.35 -14.71
C ARG A 175 9.27 2.15 -14.44
N GLY A 176 8.83 1.45 -15.49
CA GLY A 176 8.05 0.22 -15.36
C GLY A 176 8.77 -0.82 -14.50
N PHE A 177 10.03 -1.13 -14.84
CA PHE A 177 10.84 -2.08 -14.09
C PHE A 177 11.04 -1.66 -12.61
N GLN A 178 11.37 -0.39 -12.36
CA GLN A 178 11.52 0.12 -10.99
C GLN A 178 10.23 0.00 -10.17
N GLN A 179 9.06 0.13 -10.80
CA GLN A 179 7.79 -0.06 -10.12
C GLN A 179 7.50 -1.53 -9.83
N SER A 180 7.86 -2.44 -10.75
CA SER A 180 7.77 -3.89 -10.53
C SER A 180 8.63 -4.34 -9.36
N ASP A 181 9.86 -3.83 -9.28
CA ASP A 181 10.80 -4.09 -8.18
C ASP A 181 10.29 -3.56 -6.83
N LYS A 182 9.72 -2.35 -6.79
CA LYS A 182 9.05 -1.84 -5.58
C LYS A 182 7.87 -2.72 -5.15
N THR A 183 7.08 -3.17 -6.11
CA THR A 183 5.91 -4.01 -5.87
C THR A 183 6.31 -5.37 -5.30
N ALA A 184 7.40 -5.94 -5.80
CA ALA A 184 8.05 -7.11 -5.24
C ALA A 184 8.46 -6.93 -3.79
N GLY A 185 9.12 -5.79 -3.50
CA GLY A 185 9.53 -5.43 -2.14
C GLY A 185 8.34 -5.40 -1.18
N ILE A 186 7.20 -4.83 -1.60
CA ILE A 186 5.96 -4.84 -0.80
C ILE A 186 5.53 -6.28 -0.50
N PHE A 187 5.48 -7.14 -1.51
CA PHE A 187 5.05 -8.52 -1.30
C PHE A 187 5.99 -9.31 -0.39
N LEU A 188 7.31 -9.17 -0.57
CA LEU A 188 8.30 -9.82 0.29
C LEU A 188 8.21 -9.34 1.73
N GLU A 189 7.99 -8.04 1.93
CA GLU A 189 7.80 -7.48 3.26
C GLU A 189 6.53 -8.04 3.92
N VAL A 190 5.41 -8.06 3.19
CA VAL A 190 4.15 -8.62 3.67
C VAL A 190 4.28 -10.11 3.96
N GLY A 191 4.89 -10.89 3.05
CA GLY A 191 5.20 -12.30 3.25
C GLY A 191 6.02 -12.52 4.52
N SER A 192 7.08 -11.73 4.72
CA SER A 192 7.89 -11.81 5.95
C SER A 192 7.08 -11.52 7.22
N ARG A 193 6.19 -10.52 7.20
CA ARG A 193 5.31 -10.21 8.34
C ARG A 193 4.38 -11.38 8.64
N LEU A 194 3.80 -12.00 7.60
CA LEU A 194 2.91 -13.14 7.75
C LEU A 194 3.67 -14.36 8.30
N SER A 195 4.84 -14.70 7.77
CA SER A 195 5.67 -15.80 8.27
C SER A 195 6.16 -15.59 9.71
N LYS A 196 6.41 -14.35 10.12
CA LYS A 196 6.85 -14.00 11.49
C LYS A 196 5.70 -13.92 12.49
N SER A 197 4.51 -13.53 12.03
CA SER A 197 3.32 -13.63 12.86
C SER A 197 3.11 -15.12 13.18
N ARG A 198 2.96 -15.46 14.46
CA ARG A 198 2.90 -16.85 14.95
C ARG A 198 1.60 -17.56 14.53
N ILE A 199 1.28 -17.59 13.24
CA ILE A 199 0.01 -18.09 12.69
C ILE A 199 -0.17 -19.58 13.04
N SER A 200 0.93 -20.34 13.09
CA SER A 200 0.89 -21.77 13.46
C SER A 200 0.56 -22.05 14.93
N LYS A 201 0.75 -21.08 15.85
CA LYS A 201 0.52 -21.33 17.28
C LYS A 201 -0.95 -21.22 17.71
N ASN A 202 -1.81 -20.64 16.87
CA ASN A 202 -3.24 -20.44 17.14
C ASN A 202 -4.16 -21.35 16.28
N ALA A 203 -3.63 -22.15 15.37
CA ALA A 203 -4.42 -23.06 14.53
C ALA A 203 -4.73 -24.42 15.20
N ASP A 204 -3.88 -24.81 16.16
CA ASP A 204 -3.91 -26.10 16.87
C ASP A 204 -4.39 -26.01 18.33
N GLY A 205 -4.83 -24.83 18.77
CA GLY A 205 -5.40 -24.58 20.11
C GLY A 205 -6.91 -24.74 20.16
#